data_AF-A0A7Y5RSB8-F1
#
_entry.id   AF-A0A7Y5RSB8-F1
#
_cell.length_a   1.000
_cell.length_b   1.000
_cell.length_c   1.000
_cell.angle_alpha   90.00
_cell.angle_beta   90.00
_cell.angle_gamma   90.00
#
_symmetry.space_group_name_H-M   'P 1'
#
loop_
_entity.id
_entity.type
_entity.pdbx_description
1 polymer ?
#
loop_
_entity_poly.entity_id
_entity_poly.type
_entity_poly.pdbx_seq_one_letter_code
_entity_poly.pdbx_strand_id
1 'polypeptide(L)'
;MKRIPLMCLALSFLCASLAGLQIVFGEDTDGGKTSARPSATPDKEGEVVARIDAMIEAKWKEKGLTPSAPASDSEWIRRVYLDIIGRAPMIEETVAFLDSKDKDKRTKTIETLLASEEYSIYWAYLWGKELTGQTMGKRGALNLHYWMRENIAANTGFDKMTSALLTATGVVDPAAPDPIPAGYFLAFDNEVNNLAANISRVFLGIEIQCAQCHDHKTEHWKQTDFQSFAAFFKGTRLKKVTNDKDSA
;
A
#
# COMPACT_ATOMS: atom_id res chain seq x y z
N MET A 1 62.64 -36.08 21.71
CA MET A 1 63.51 -37.24 21.38
C MET A 1 62.64 -38.47 21.15
N LYS A 2 62.72 -39.08 19.94
CA LYS A 2 62.45 -40.50 19.57
C LYS A 2 61.02 -41.06 19.86
N ARG A 3 60.28 -41.77 18.99
CA ARG A 3 60.48 -42.42 17.68
C ARG A 3 59.09 -42.78 17.10
N ILE A 4 59.00 -42.82 15.75
CA ILE A 4 57.90 -43.39 14.93
C ILE A 4 58.07 -44.93 14.80
N PRO A 5 57.02 -45.73 14.50
CA PRO A 5 56.90 -46.38 13.18
C PRO A 5 55.44 -46.43 12.62
N LEU A 6 55.21 -46.08 11.35
CA LEU A 6 55.12 -46.94 10.15
C LEU A 6 53.84 -47.79 10.01
N MET A 7 53.04 -47.48 8.98
CA MET A 7 52.83 -48.33 7.78
C MET A 7 52.26 -47.40 6.69
N CYS A 8 53.04 -47.07 5.64
CA CYS A 8 53.21 -47.82 4.38
C CYS A 8 51.99 -47.71 3.47
N LEU A 9 52.08 -46.85 2.44
CA LEU A 9 52.40 -47.18 1.02
C LEU A 9 51.12 -47.61 0.27
N ALA A 10 50.81 -47.23 -0.96
CA ALA A 10 51.30 -46.33 -2.02
C ALA A 10 50.23 -46.46 -3.13
N LEU A 11 49.99 -45.54 -4.08
CA LEU A 11 50.68 -45.33 -5.37
C LEU A 11 49.67 -44.44 -6.15
N SER A 12 49.93 -43.16 -6.46
CA SER A 12 50.64 -42.63 -7.65
C SER A 12 49.90 -42.71 -8.99
N PHE A 13 50.05 -41.62 -9.77
CA PHE A 13 49.67 -41.32 -11.18
C PHE A 13 48.28 -40.73 -11.40
N LEU A 14 48.08 -39.41 -11.61
CA LEU A 14 48.70 -38.43 -12.53
C LEU A 14 48.38 -38.71 -14.02
N CYS A 15 47.41 -37.99 -14.57
CA CYS A 15 47.52 -37.46 -15.93
C CYS A 15 46.55 -36.29 -16.14
N ALA A 16 47.00 -35.33 -16.94
CA ALA A 16 46.52 -33.96 -17.02
C ALA A 16 45.72 -33.67 -18.30
N SER A 17 45.11 -32.47 -18.28
CA SER A 17 44.81 -31.57 -19.40
C SER A 17 43.52 -31.76 -20.21
N LEU A 18 42.68 -30.71 -20.19
CA LEU A 18 42.31 -29.81 -21.30
C LEU A 18 40.94 -29.17 -20.95
N ALA A 19 40.92 -27.95 -20.42
CA ALA A 19 40.83 -26.69 -21.16
C ALA A 19 39.41 -26.34 -21.61
N GLY A 20 38.88 -25.21 -21.11
CA GLY A 20 37.79 -24.48 -21.75
C GLY A 20 36.91 -23.65 -20.81
N LEU A 21 37.01 -22.32 -20.93
CA LEU A 21 35.98 -21.28 -20.62
C LEU A 21 35.55 -21.11 -19.14
N GLN A 22 35.45 -19.93 -18.53
CA GLN A 22 35.63 -18.56 -18.98
C GLN A 22 35.72 -17.64 -17.73
N ILE A 23 36.68 -16.71 -17.77
CA ILE A 23 36.66 -15.33 -17.25
C ILE A 23 36.15 -15.09 -15.81
N VAL A 24 37.12 -14.83 -14.94
CA VAL A 24 36.94 -14.02 -13.71
C VAL A 24 37.10 -12.56 -14.09
N PHE A 25 36.09 -11.74 -13.82
CA PHE A 25 36.26 -10.29 -13.64
C PHE A 25 35.89 -9.94 -12.20
N GLY A 26 36.84 -9.27 -11.55
CA GLY A 26 36.74 -8.87 -10.15
C GLY A 26 35.68 -7.79 -9.92
N GLU A 27 35.25 -7.75 -8.66
CA GLU A 27 34.47 -6.68 -8.05
C GLU A 27 35.14 -5.32 -8.26
N ASP A 28 34.35 -4.35 -8.70
CA ASP A 28 34.47 -2.97 -8.22
C ASP A 28 33.09 -2.48 -7.78
N THR A 29 33.14 -1.89 -6.60
CA THR A 29 32.06 -1.50 -5.69
C THR A 29 31.45 -0.16 -6.07
N ASP A 30 30.12 -0.08 -6.25
CA ASP A 30 29.32 0.97 -5.60
C ASP A 30 27.80 0.66 -5.60
N GLY A 31 27.30 0.23 -4.44
CA GLY A 31 26.27 0.99 -3.73
C GLY A 31 24.82 1.04 -4.23
N GLY A 32 24.46 0.44 -5.35
CA GLY A 32 23.06 0.37 -5.80
C GLY A 32 22.26 -0.73 -5.09
N LYS A 33 21.96 -0.58 -3.79
CA LYS A 33 20.96 -1.43 -3.12
C LYS A 33 19.60 -1.17 -3.77
N THR A 34 19.28 -1.88 -4.84
CA THR A 34 17.89 -2.12 -5.20
C THR A 34 17.25 -2.74 -3.96
N SER A 35 16.40 -1.97 -3.28
CA SER A 35 15.59 -2.46 -2.19
C SER A 35 14.77 -3.61 -2.76
N ALA A 36 15.24 -4.84 -2.53
CA ALA A 36 14.39 -6.01 -2.70
C ALA A 36 13.19 -5.76 -1.79
N ARG A 37 12.05 -5.41 -2.39
CA ARG A 37 10.78 -5.30 -1.70
C ARG A 37 10.65 -6.56 -0.85
N PRO A 38 10.43 -6.45 0.48
CA PRO A 38 10.22 -7.63 1.30
C PRO A 38 9.13 -8.45 0.63
N SER A 39 9.49 -9.65 0.18
CA SER A 39 8.53 -10.68 -0.16
C SER A 39 7.61 -10.79 1.05
N ALA A 40 6.35 -10.42 0.89
CA ALA A 40 5.31 -10.60 1.90
C ALA A 40 5.01 -12.11 2.01
N THR A 41 5.98 -12.86 2.52
CA THR A 41 5.68 -14.03 3.32
C THR A 41 4.85 -13.54 4.50
N PRO A 42 3.72 -14.19 4.83
CA PRO A 42 2.95 -13.80 6.00
C PRO A 42 3.81 -14.10 7.23
N ASP A 43 4.52 -13.08 7.72
CA ASP A 43 5.02 -13.09 9.08
C ASP A 43 3.85 -13.42 10.00
N LYS A 44 4.08 -14.24 11.02
CA LYS A 44 3.08 -14.45 12.07
C LYS A 44 2.69 -13.07 12.58
N GLU A 45 1.45 -12.64 12.40
CA GLU A 45 1.02 -11.23 12.56
C GLU A 45 1.51 -10.57 13.87
N GLY A 46 1.67 -11.35 14.95
CA GLY A 46 2.22 -10.88 16.22
C GLY A 46 3.70 -10.45 16.20
N GLU A 47 4.52 -10.97 15.30
CA GLU A 47 5.95 -10.63 15.18
C GLU A 47 6.15 -9.23 14.58
N VAL A 48 5.35 -8.87 13.57
CA VAL A 48 5.37 -7.53 12.96
C VAL A 48 4.92 -6.48 13.96
N VAL A 49 3.82 -6.75 14.68
CA VAL A 49 3.31 -5.83 15.71
C VAL A 49 4.34 -5.61 16.81
N ALA A 50 4.91 -6.69 17.36
CA ALA A 50 5.94 -6.59 18.40
C ALA A 50 7.17 -5.80 17.94
N ARG A 51 7.57 -5.94 16.67
CA ARG A 51 8.67 -5.17 16.09
C ARG A 51 8.34 -3.69 15.99
N ILE A 52 7.12 -3.33 15.55
CA ILE A 52 6.66 -1.94 15.46
C ILE A 52 6.63 -1.31 16.86
N ASP A 53 6.08 -2.01 17.85
CA ASP A 53 5.99 -1.55 19.23
C ASP A 53 7.40 -1.28 19.80
N ALA A 54 8.34 -2.21 19.60
CA ALA A 54 9.73 -2.02 20.04
C ALA A 54 10.39 -0.79 19.41
N MET A 55 10.09 -0.48 18.14
CA MET A 55 10.59 0.71 17.46
C MET A 55 10.01 2.00 18.03
N ILE A 56 8.72 2.01 18.37
CA ILE A 56 8.04 3.15 19.00
C ILE A 56 8.59 3.38 20.42
N GLU A 57 8.71 2.32 21.21
CA GLU A 57 9.24 2.38 22.57
C GLU A 57 10.67 2.91 22.62
N ALA A 58 11.53 2.46 21.69
CA ALA A 58 12.89 2.97 21.58
C ALA A 58 12.91 4.49 21.35
N LYS A 59 12.00 5.00 20.51
CA LYS A 59 11.89 6.44 20.24
C LYS A 59 11.33 7.23 21.41
N TRP A 60 10.39 6.67 22.17
CA TRP A 60 9.91 7.28 23.41
C TRP A 60 11.03 7.39 24.44
N LYS A 61 11.81 6.32 24.62
CA LYS A 61 12.96 6.30 25.54
C LYS A 61 14.02 7.32 25.15
N GLU A 62 14.39 7.39 23.87
CA GLU A 62 15.34 8.37 23.33
C GLU A 62 14.91 9.81 23.63
N LYS A 63 13.60 10.09 23.53
CA LYS A 63 13.03 11.43 23.74
C LYS A 63 12.57 11.70 25.18
N GLY A 64 12.74 10.76 26.10
CA GLY A 64 12.26 10.87 27.49
C GLY A 64 10.73 11.00 27.60
N LEU A 65 9.99 10.45 26.63
CA LEU A 65 8.53 10.51 26.59
C LEU A 65 7.93 9.36 27.40
N THR A 66 6.88 9.68 28.17
CA THR A 66 6.07 8.67 28.87
C THR A 66 4.79 8.42 28.08
N PRO A 67 4.45 7.17 27.72
CA PRO A 67 3.20 6.86 27.03
C PRO A 67 1.98 7.23 27.87
N SER A 68 0.89 7.56 27.18
CA SER A 68 -0.40 7.77 27.86
C SER A 68 -0.93 6.48 28.47
N ALA A 69 -1.69 6.58 29.55
CA ALA A 69 -2.38 5.44 30.13
C ALA A 69 -3.35 4.82 29.10
N PRO A 70 -3.60 3.49 29.16
CA PRO A 70 -4.59 2.86 28.31
C PRO A 70 -5.98 3.50 28.46
N ALA A 71 -6.69 3.63 27.35
CA ALA A 71 -8.05 4.15 27.36
C ALA A 71 -8.98 3.24 28.19
N SER A 72 -9.92 3.88 28.91
CA SER A 72 -11.02 3.17 29.57
C SER A 72 -11.89 2.44 28.54
N ASP A 73 -12.65 1.42 28.98
CA ASP A 73 -13.49 0.64 28.08
C ASP A 73 -14.55 1.49 27.35
N SER A 74 -15.11 2.50 28.01
CA SER A 74 -16.10 3.41 27.41
C SER A 74 -15.49 4.34 26.36
N GLU A 75 -14.28 4.84 26.59
CA GLU A 75 -13.55 5.63 25.61
C GLU A 75 -13.09 4.77 24.43
N TRP A 76 -12.61 3.56 24.72
CA TRP A 76 -12.07 2.64 23.74
C TRP A 76 -13.14 2.22 22.73
N ILE A 77 -14.33 1.80 23.19
CA ILE A 77 -15.40 1.38 22.28
C ILE A 77 -15.83 2.51 21.36
N ARG A 78 -15.96 3.73 21.90
CA ARG A 78 -16.33 4.90 21.09
C ARG A 78 -15.30 5.17 20.00
N ARG A 79 -14.01 5.15 20.33
CA ARG A 79 -12.92 5.40 19.37
C ARG A 79 -12.87 4.34 18.28
N VAL A 80 -12.92 3.07 18.66
CA VAL A 80 -12.81 1.96 17.70
C VAL A 80 -13.96 1.94 16.69
N TYR A 81 -15.19 2.24 17.10
CA TYR A 81 -16.31 2.37 16.18
C TYR A 81 -16.14 3.54 15.20
N LEU A 82 -15.69 4.70 15.68
CA LEU A 82 -15.43 5.86 14.82
C LEU A 82 -14.28 5.60 13.85
N ASP A 83 -13.22 4.95 14.32
CA ASP A 83 -12.01 4.69 13.54
C ASP A 83 -12.24 3.61 12.47
N ILE A 84 -12.97 2.53 12.80
CA ILE A 84 -13.15 1.39 11.90
C ILE A 84 -14.33 1.60 10.94
N ILE A 85 -15.48 2.08 11.42
CA ILE A 85 -16.71 2.15 10.62
C ILE A 85 -17.33 3.56 10.52
N GLY A 86 -16.71 4.57 11.12
CA GLY A 86 -17.09 5.98 10.91
C GLY A 86 -18.36 6.44 11.63
N ARG A 87 -18.95 5.62 12.50
CA ARG A 87 -20.11 5.98 13.34
C ARG A 87 -19.82 5.76 14.81
N ALA A 88 -20.62 6.37 15.69
CA ALA A 88 -20.59 6.03 17.11
C ALA A 88 -21.25 4.64 17.34
N PRO A 89 -20.89 3.94 18.43
CA PRO A 89 -21.59 2.73 18.83
C PRO A 89 -23.03 3.06 19.25
N MET A 90 -23.95 2.14 18.97
CA MET A 90 -25.33 2.17 19.43
C MET A 90 -25.38 1.90 20.95
N ILE A 91 -26.52 2.19 21.57
CA ILE A 91 -26.69 1.99 23.01
C ILE A 91 -26.53 0.51 23.37
N GLU A 92 -27.13 -0.37 22.56
CA GLU A 92 -27.11 -1.82 22.75
C GLU A 92 -25.70 -2.39 22.60
N GLU A 93 -24.96 -1.95 21.57
CA GLU A 93 -23.56 -2.31 21.34
C GLU A 93 -22.67 -1.87 22.51
N THR A 94 -22.92 -0.66 23.03
CA THR A 94 -22.17 -0.08 24.16
C THR A 94 -22.41 -0.87 25.44
N VAL A 95 -23.68 -1.12 25.79
CA VAL A 95 -24.05 -1.87 26.99
C VAL A 95 -23.48 -3.29 26.92
N ALA A 96 -23.67 -3.99 25.80
CA ALA A 96 -23.15 -5.35 25.62
C ALA A 96 -21.64 -5.44 25.82
N PHE A 97 -20.87 -4.47 25.31
CA PHE A 97 -19.42 -4.44 25.48
C PHE A 97 -18.96 -4.10 26.91
N LEU A 98 -19.63 -3.15 27.57
CA LEU A 98 -19.28 -2.73 28.93
C LEU A 98 -19.62 -3.82 29.96
N ASP A 99 -20.73 -4.52 29.76
CA ASP A 99 -21.16 -5.60 30.66
C ASP A 99 -20.37 -6.90 30.46
N SER A 100 -19.83 -7.11 29.25
CA SER A 100 -19.01 -8.28 28.94
C SER A 100 -17.77 -8.40 29.83
N LYS A 101 -17.61 -9.58 30.42
CA LYS A 101 -16.43 -10.01 31.21
C LYS A 101 -15.45 -10.86 30.41
N ASP A 102 -15.72 -11.02 29.11
CA ASP A 102 -14.82 -11.74 28.21
C ASP A 102 -13.49 -11.00 28.10
N LYS A 103 -12.39 -11.74 28.30
CA LYS A 103 -11.02 -11.20 28.19
C LYS A 103 -10.69 -10.78 26.76
N ASP A 104 -11.35 -11.37 25.77
CA ASP A 104 -11.11 -11.13 24.35
C ASP A 104 -12.14 -10.18 23.72
N LYS A 105 -12.98 -9.51 24.53
CA LYS A 105 -14.07 -8.66 24.03
C LYS A 105 -13.60 -7.57 23.05
N ARG A 106 -12.41 -7.01 23.26
CA ARG A 106 -11.82 -5.98 22.37
C ARG A 106 -11.49 -6.56 21.00
N THR A 107 -10.78 -7.70 20.96
CA THR A 107 -10.44 -8.41 19.73
C THR A 107 -11.69 -8.80 18.96
N LYS A 108 -12.67 -9.43 19.62
CA LYS A 108 -13.94 -9.83 18.99
C LYS A 108 -14.73 -8.64 18.44
N THR A 109 -14.69 -7.49 19.13
CA THR A 109 -15.33 -6.26 18.65
C THR A 109 -14.64 -5.78 17.36
N ILE A 110 -13.30 -5.76 17.32
CA ILE A 110 -12.55 -5.37 16.12
C ILE A 110 -12.87 -6.32 14.95
N GLU A 111 -12.83 -7.63 15.17
CA GLU A 111 -13.15 -8.63 14.15
C GLU A 111 -14.57 -8.45 13.60
N THR A 112 -15.55 -8.21 14.48
CA THR A 112 -16.93 -7.96 14.10
C THR A 112 -17.05 -6.70 13.24
N LEU A 113 -16.37 -5.62 13.62
CA LEU A 113 -16.40 -4.36 12.88
C LEU A 113 -15.70 -4.47 11.52
N LEU A 114 -14.54 -5.13 11.44
CA LEU A 114 -13.83 -5.34 10.18
C LEU A 114 -14.61 -6.24 9.21
N ALA A 115 -15.39 -7.19 9.74
CA ALA A 115 -16.25 -8.06 8.95
C ALA A 115 -17.59 -7.40 8.53
N SER A 116 -17.89 -6.20 9.04
CA SER A 116 -19.15 -5.50 8.76
C SER A 116 -19.18 -4.91 7.35
N GLU A 117 -20.39 -4.75 6.81
CA GLU A 117 -20.57 -4.05 5.53
C GLU A 117 -20.18 -2.57 5.66
N GLU A 118 -20.47 -1.96 6.82
CA GLU A 118 -20.15 -0.56 7.12
C GLU A 118 -18.66 -0.26 7.01
N TYR A 119 -17.78 -1.20 7.38
CA TYR A 119 -16.34 -1.07 7.19
C TYR A 119 -15.99 -0.78 5.73
N SER A 120 -16.46 -1.63 4.81
CA SER A 120 -16.17 -1.46 3.39
C SER A 120 -16.74 -0.16 2.82
N ILE A 121 -17.93 0.24 3.26
CA ILE A 121 -18.60 1.48 2.82
C ILE A 121 -17.80 2.70 3.31
N TYR A 122 -17.45 2.73 4.60
CA TYR A 122 -16.75 3.85 5.21
C TYR A 122 -15.36 4.04 4.61
N TRP A 123 -14.58 2.97 4.49
CA TRP A 123 -13.24 3.05 3.94
C TRP A 123 -13.24 3.34 2.44
N ALA A 124 -14.22 2.86 1.67
CA ALA A 124 -14.37 3.24 0.27
C ALA A 124 -14.71 4.72 0.10
N TYR A 125 -15.47 5.31 1.03
CA TYR A 125 -15.72 6.74 1.06
C TYR A 125 -14.43 7.54 1.38
N LEU A 126 -13.69 7.14 2.42
CA LEU A 126 -12.42 7.79 2.79
C LEU A 126 -11.41 7.72 1.65
N TRP A 127 -11.16 6.54 1.08
CA TRP A 127 -10.24 6.37 -0.04
C TRP A 127 -10.72 7.10 -1.29
N GLY A 128 -12.02 7.09 -1.59
CA GLY A 128 -12.58 7.88 -2.69
C GLY A 128 -12.23 9.36 -2.53
N LYS A 129 -12.43 9.92 -1.32
CA LYS A 129 -12.09 11.31 -0.99
C LYS A 129 -10.59 11.57 -1.11
N GLU A 130 -9.73 10.68 -0.63
CA GLU A 130 -8.29 10.89 -0.71
C GLU A 130 -7.76 10.82 -2.16
N LEU A 131 -8.27 9.87 -2.94
CA LEU A 131 -7.88 9.65 -4.33
C LEU A 131 -8.39 10.76 -5.25
N THR A 132 -9.64 11.18 -5.11
CA THR A 132 -10.27 12.11 -6.08
C THR A 132 -10.37 13.54 -5.54
N GLY A 133 -10.24 13.75 -4.23
CA GLY A 133 -10.30 15.07 -3.61
C GLY A 133 -11.58 15.81 -3.99
N GLN A 134 -11.42 17.00 -4.59
CA GLN A 134 -12.54 17.84 -5.05
C GLN A 134 -13.30 17.25 -6.25
N THR A 135 -12.80 16.18 -6.89
CA THR A 135 -13.45 15.57 -8.06
C THR A 135 -14.40 14.42 -7.72
N MET A 136 -14.66 14.17 -6.43
CA MET A 136 -15.63 13.17 -5.92
C MET A 136 -17.03 13.26 -6.57
N GLY A 137 -17.45 14.44 -7.05
CA GLY A 137 -18.75 14.63 -7.72
C GLY A 137 -18.77 14.26 -9.21
N LYS A 138 -17.63 13.89 -9.81
CA LYS A 138 -17.57 13.55 -11.24
C LYS A 138 -17.94 12.10 -11.49
N ARG A 139 -18.43 11.82 -12.71
CA ARG A 139 -18.91 10.49 -13.14
C ARG A 139 -17.94 9.34 -12.85
N GLY A 140 -16.63 9.59 -12.93
CA GLY A 140 -15.60 8.59 -12.63
C GLY A 140 -15.49 8.19 -11.16
N ALA A 141 -15.78 9.12 -10.23
CA ALA A 141 -15.58 8.90 -8.80
C ALA A 141 -16.58 7.90 -8.20
N LEU A 142 -17.82 7.87 -8.71
CA LEU A 142 -18.83 6.92 -8.23
C LEU A 142 -18.48 5.47 -8.58
N ASN A 143 -18.04 5.21 -9.81
CA ASN A 143 -17.61 3.87 -10.22
C ASN A 143 -16.36 3.41 -9.45
N LEU A 144 -15.40 4.33 -9.24
CA LEU A 144 -14.25 4.08 -8.39
C LEU A 144 -14.65 3.74 -6.94
N HIS A 145 -15.65 4.42 -6.37
CA HIS A 145 -16.16 4.14 -5.04
C HIS A 145 -16.71 2.71 -4.92
N TYR A 146 -17.52 2.26 -5.88
CA TYR A 146 -18.05 0.89 -5.87
C TYR A 146 -16.94 -0.15 -6.01
N TRP A 147 -16.00 0.04 -6.94
CA TRP A 147 -14.84 -0.84 -7.08
C TRP A 147 -14.01 -0.92 -5.78
N MET A 148 -13.80 0.23 -5.13
CA MET A 148 -13.06 0.32 -3.88
C MET A 148 -13.77 -0.45 -2.75
N ARG A 149 -15.09 -0.27 -2.62
CA ARG A 149 -15.91 -0.99 -1.62
C ARG A 149 -15.79 -2.50 -1.78
N GLU A 150 -15.91 -3.00 -3.01
CA GLU A 150 -15.78 -4.44 -3.30
C GLU A 150 -14.40 -4.98 -2.95
N ASN A 151 -13.34 -4.26 -3.33
CA ASN A 151 -11.98 -4.71 -3.06
C ASN A 151 -11.63 -4.68 -1.57
N ILE A 152 -12.13 -3.67 -0.82
CA ILE A 152 -11.97 -3.59 0.64
C ILE A 152 -12.75 -4.71 1.32
N ALA A 153 -14.01 -4.96 0.91
CA ALA A 153 -14.82 -6.06 1.45
C ALA A 153 -14.16 -7.43 1.21
N ALA A 154 -13.50 -7.60 0.06
CA ALA A 154 -12.75 -8.81 -0.27
C ALA A 154 -11.37 -8.89 0.42
N ASN A 155 -11.00 -7.91 1.25
CA ASN A 155 -9.68 -7.78 1.87
C ASN A 155 -8.53 -7.90 0.84
N THR A 156 -8.69 -7.22 -0.29
CA THR A 156 -7.71 -7.24 -1.38
C THR A 156 -6.44 -6.53 -0.93
N GLY A 157 -5.28 -7.14 -1.20
CA GLY A 157 -3.98 -6.56 -0.87
C GLY A 157 -3.80 -5.17 -1.48
N PHE A 158 -3.30 -4.23 -0.68
CA PHE A 158 -3.10 -2.84 -1.08
C PHE A 158 -2.20 -2.70 -2.32
N ASP A 159 -1.20 -3.59 -2.46
CA ASP A 159 -0.33 -3.68 -3.64
C ASP A 159 -1.12 -4.02 -4.91
N LYS A 160 -2.05 -4.96 -4.83
CA LYS A 160 -2.93 -5.36 -5.94
C LYS A 160 -3.88 -4.24 -6.31
N MET A 161 -4.50 -3.60 -5.31
CA MET A 161 -5.40 -2.47 -5.53
C MET A 161 -4.67 -1.29 -6.17
N THR A 162 -3.47 -0.95 -5.68
CA THR A 162 -2.63 0.11 -6.24
C THR A 162 -2.24 -0.20 -7.69
N SER A 163 -1.78 -1.43 -7.96
CA SER A 163 -1.43 -1.86 -9.32
C SER A 163 -2.63 -1.77 -10.27
N ALA A 164 -3.78 -2.29 -9.84
CA ALA A 164 -5.03 -2.24 -10.61
C ALA A 164 -5.48 -0.80 -10.90
N LEU A 165 -5.33 0.11 -9.93
CA LEU A 165 -5.66 1.53 -10.10
C LEU A 165 -4.75 2.23 -11.12
N LEU A 166 -3.43 2.06 -10.98
CA LEU A 166 -2.45 2.76 -11.81
C LEU A 166 -2.39 2.22 -13.25
N THR A 167 -2.82 0.97 -13.46
CA THR A 167 -2.83 0.30 -14.78
C THR A 167 -4.23 0.15 -15.37
N ALA A 168 -5.23 0.80 -14.78
CA ALA A 168 -6.62 0.60 -15.12
C ALA A 168 -6.93 0.91 -16.60
N THR A 169 -7.65 0.00 -17.24
CA THR A 169 -8.22 0.19 -18.59
C THR A 169 -9.65 -0.36 -18.61
N GLY A 170 -10.46 0.11 -19.56
CA GLY A 170 -11.83 -0.40 -19.76
C GLY A 170 -12.87 0.70 -19.95
N VAL A 171 -14.12 0.26 -20.11
CA VAL A 171 -15.28 1.14 -20.25
C VAL A 171 -15.89 1.36 -18.87
N VAL A 172 -15.92 2.62 -18.43
CA VAL A 172 -16.56 2.99 -17.17
C VAL A 172 -18.03 3.23 -17.42
N ASP A 173 -18.85 2.27 -17.03
CA ASP A 173 -20.30 2.38 -17.00
C ASP A 173 -20.78 2.34 -15.54
N PRO A 174 -21.35 3.44 -15.01
CA PRO A 174 -21.93 3.46 -13.67
C PRO A 174 -23.05 2.44 -13.44
N ALA A 175 -23.68 1.93 -14.52
CA ALA A 175 -24.72 0.92 -14.46
C ALA A 175 -24.20 -0.51 -14.68
N ALA A 176 -22.91 -0.70 -14.97
CA ALA A 176 -22.33 -2.03 -15.14
C ALA A 176 -22.31 -2.80 -13.81
N PRO A 177 -22.52 -4.12 -13.84
CA PRO A 177 -22.46 -4.96 -12.64
C PRO A 177 -21.05 -5.07 -12.07
N ASP A 178 -20.02 -4.91 -12.90
CA ASP A 178 -18.61 -5.03 -12.50
C ASP A 178 -17.94 -3.64 -12.54
N PRO A 179 -17.76 -2.96 -11.40
CA PRO A 179 -17.09 -1.67 -11.37
C PRO A 179 -15.59 -1.84 -11.64
N ILE A 180 -14.95 -0.84 -12.26
CA ILE A 180 -13.53 -0.91 -12.62
C ILE A 180 -12.78 0.33 -12.11
N PRO A 181 -11.48 0.23 -11.78
CA PRO A 181 -10.75 1.36 -11.22
C PRO A 181 -10.47 2.48 -12.24
N ALA A 182 -10.77 2.27 -13.53
CA ALA A 182 -10.56 3.25 -14.59
C ALA A 182 -11.38 4.54 -14.40
N GLY A 183 -12.41 4.50 -13.52
CA GLY A 183 -13.11 5.70 -13.06
C GLY A 183 -12.18 6.76 -12.44
N TYR A 184 -11.04 6.35 -11.90
CA TYR A 184 -10.02 7.26 -11.38
C TYR A 184 -9.48 8.22 -12.43
N PHE A 185 -9.08 7.73 -13.62
CA PHE A 185 -8.60 8.58 -14.71
C PHE A 185 -9.69 9.55 -15.23
N LEU A 186 -10.95 9.09 -15.25
CA LEU A 186 -12.09 9.93 -15.59
C LEU A 186 -12.36 11.02 -14.56
N ALA A 187 -12.14 10.76 -13.27
CA ALA A 187 -12.32 11.77 -12.22
C ALA A 187 -11.37 12.99 -12.41
N PHE A 188 -10.25 12.80 -13.10
CA PHE A 188 -9.30 13.86 -13.44
C PHE A 188 -9.43 14.39 -14.88
N ASP A 189 -10.48 14.00 -15.62
CA ASP A 189 -10.63 14.28 -17.06
C ASP A 189 -9.39 13.86 -17.89
N ASN A 190 -8.60 12.92 -17.36
CA ASN A 190 -7.30 12.52 -17.88
C ASN A 190 -6.32 13.68 -18.10
N GLU A 191 -6.41 14.72 -17.27
CA GLU A 191 -5.41 15.79 -17.23
C GLU A 191 -4.14 15.24 -16.56
N VAL A 192 -3.08 15.18 -17.36
CA VAL A 192 -1.84 14.45 -17.04
C VAL A 192 -1.12 15.04 -15.83
N ASN A 193 -1.12 16.37 -15.68
CA ASN A 193 -0.42 17.02 -14.57
C ASN A 193 -1.13 16.78 -13.25
N ASN A 194 -2.46 16.81 -13.24
CA ASN A 194 -3.30 16.54 -12.08
C ASN A 194 -3.19 15.07 -11.65
N LEU A 195 -3.16 14.14 -12.61
CA LEU A 195 -2.92 12.73 -12.33
C LEU A 195 -1.54 12.52 -11.70
N ALA A 196 -0.50 13.08 -12.29
CA ALA A 196 0.87 13.00 -11.78
C ALA A 196 0.97 13.59 -10.36
N ALA A 197 0.43 14.78 -10.15
CA ALA A 197 0.36 15.43 -8.84
C ALA A 197 -0.34 14.54 -7.80
N ASN A 198 -1.52 14.03 -8.13
CA ASN A 198 -2.32 13.24 -7.19
C ASN A 198 -1.66 11.89 -6.88
N ILE A 199 -1.19 11.16 -7.89
CA ILE A 199 -0.55 9.86 -7.71
C ILE A 199 0.72 9.98 -6.87
N SER A 200 1.55 11.01 -7.12
CA SER A 200 2.74 11.26 -6.31
C SER A 200 2.38 11.55 -4.86
N ARG A 201 1.39 12.40 -4.63
CA ARG A 201 0.92 12.74 -3.29
C ARG A 201 0.36 11.53 -2.54
N VAL A 202 -0.53 10.76 -3.16
CA VAL A 202 -1.25 9.66 -2.50
C VAL A 202 -0.36 8.44 -2.29
N PHE A 203 0.45 8.05 -3.29
CA PHE A 203 1.18 6.77 -3.24
C PHE A 203 2.64 6.92 -2.84
N LEU A 204 3.25 8.10 -3.08
CA LEU A 204 4.66 8.34 -2.73
C LEU A 204 4.80 9.25 -1.52
N GLY A 205 3.73 9.96 -1.10
CA GLY A 205 3.80 10.95 -0.03
C GLY A 205 4.62 12.18 -0.42
N ILE A 206 4.75 12.47 -1.72
CA ILE A 206 5.59 13.55 -2.25
C ILE A 206 4.71 14.60 -2.92
N GLU A 207 4.81 15.86 -2.49
CA GLU A 207 4.12 16.99 -3.10
C GLU A 207 4.87 17.56 -4.32
N ILE A 208 5.09 16.72 -5.33
CA ILE A 208 5.89 17.08 -6.52
C ILE A 208 5.23 18.17 -7.39
N GLN A 209 3.92 18.43 -7.24
CA GLN A 209 3.17 19.41 -8.04
C GLN A 209 3.69 20.84 -7.89
N CYS A 210 4.30 21.17 -6.75
CA CYS A 210 4.92 22.47 -6.53
C CYS A 210 6.09 22.71 -7.51
N ALA A 211 6.68 21.64 -8.06
CA ALA A 211 7.71 21.72 -9.09
C ALA A 211 7.15 21.83 -10.53
N GLN A 212 5.83 21.86 -10.73
CA GLN A 212 5.22 21.87 -12.08
C GLN A 212 5.65 23.06 -12.93
N CYS A 213 5.71 24.25 -12.32
CA CYS A 213 5.96 25.51 -13.01
C CYS A 213 7.42 26.01 -12.88
N HIS A 214 8.13 25.59 -11.85
CA HIS A 214 9.53 25.95 -11.56
C HIS A 214 10.13 24.94 -10.57
N ASP A 215 11.45 24.91 -10.37
CA ASP A 215 12.08 24.05 -9.35
C ASP A 215 11.54 24.34 -7.94
N HIS A 216 11.35 23.30 -7.12
CA HIS A 216 10.77 23.45 -5.78
C HIS A 216 11.60 24.40 -4.90
N LYS A 217 10.94 25.30 -4.15
CA LYS A 217 11.64 26.36 -3.40
C LYS A 217 12.45 25.84 -2.20
N THR A 218 11.99 24.76 -1.57
CA THR A 218 12.53 24.26 -0.29
C THR A 218 12.88 22.78 -0.31
N GLU A 219 12.65 22.09 -1.44
CA GLU A 219 12.92 20.67 -1.60
C GLU A 219 13.78 20.47 -2.84
N HIS A 220 14.33 19.27 -3.01
CA HIS A 220 15.27 18.95 -4.07
C HIS A 220 14.63 18.70 -5.44
N TRP A 221 13.30 18.66 -5.52
CA TRP A 221 12.56 18.37 -6.76
C TRP A 221 12.67 19.49 -7.78
N LYS A 222 13.07 19.13 -8.99
CA LYS A 222 13.18 20.04 -10.13
C LYS A 222 11.93 20.00 -10.99
N GLN A 223 11.73 21.05 -11.78
CA GLN A 223 10.68 21.07 -12.79
C GLN A 223 10.82 19.90 -13.76
N THR A 224 12.04 19.54 -14.13
CA THR A 224 12.30 18.38 -14.99
C THR A 224 11.83 17.07 -14.37
N ASP A 225 11.88 16.93 -13.04
CA ASP A 225 11.43 15.72 -12.34
C ASP A 225 9.91 15.59 -12.43
N PHE A 226 9.20 16.70 -12.17
CA PHE A 226 7.75 16.75 -12.35
C PHE A 226 7.36 16.40 -13.80
N GLN A 227 7.98 17.05 -14.78
CA GLN A 227 7.64 16.84 -16.19
C GLN A 227 7.96 15.41 -16.65
N SER A 228 9.03 14.80 -16.14
CA SER A 228 9.39 13.41 -16.42
C SER A 228 8.40 12.43 -15.80
N PHE A 229 7.98 12.68 -14.57
CA PHE A 229 6.96 11.87 -13.91
C PHE A 229 5.61 11.99 -14.62
N ALA A 230 5.19 13.21 -14.97
CA ALA A 230 3.97 13.47 -15.74
C ALA A 230 4.00 12.81 -17.13
N ALA A 231 5.17 12.71 -17.78
CA ALA A 231 5.30 12.08 -19.08
C ALA A 231 4.86 10.60 -19.08
N PHE A 232 4.94 9.89 -17.96
CA PHE A 232 4.46 8.51 -17.82
C PHE A 232 2.96 8.40 -18.16
N PHE A 233 2.15 9.38 -17.73
CA PHE A 233 0.71 9.37 -17.95
C PHE A 233 0.29 9.92 -19.32
N LYS A 234 1.21 10.45 -20.14
CA LYS A 234 0.88 10.91 -21.51
C LYS A 234 0.38 9.81 -22.43
N GLY A 235 0.52 8.53 -22.06
CA GLY A 235 0.00 7.39 -22.82
C GLY A 235 -1.49 7.11 -22.60
N THR A 236 -2.11 7.64 -21.55
CA THR A 236 -3.52 7.35 -21.22
C THR A 236 -4.47 8.12 -22.13
N ARG A 237 -5.60 7.50 -22.50
CA ARG A 237 -6.58 8.08 -23.44
C ARG A 237 -7.99 7.90 -22.89
N LEU A 238 -8.77 8.97 -22.92
CA LEU A 238 -10.22 8.88 -22.76
C LEU A 238 -10.88 8.90 -24.14
N LYS A 239 -11.74 7.91 -24.38
CA LYS A 239 -12.59 7.86 -25.56
C LYS A 239 -14.04 7.83 -25.09
N LYS A 240 -14.85 8.78 -25.56
CA LYS A 240 -16.30 8.71 -25.37
C LYS A 240 -16.84 7.52 -26.14
N VAL A 241 -17.51 6.61 -25.44
CA VAL A 241 -18.25 5.51 -26.08
C VAL A 241 -19.63 6.05 -26.44
N THR A 242 -19.94 6.08 -27.73
CA THR A 242 -21.30 6.36 -28.23
C THR A 242 -21.97 5.02 -28.48
N ASN A 243 -23.12 4.77 -27.85
CA ASN A 243 -23.97 3.66 -28.26
C ASN A 243 -24.71 4.08 -29.52
N ASP A 244 -24.48 3.39 -30.64
CA ASP A 244 -25.13 3.65 -31.94
C ASP A 244 -26.67 3.50 -31.94
N LYS A 245 -27.29 3.27 -30.77
CA LYS A 245 -28.75 3.20 -30.61
C LYS A 245 -29.42 4.57 -30.46
N ASP A 246 -28.66 5.64 -30.24
CA ASP A 246 -29.18 7.02 -30.14
C ASP A 246 -29.07 7.78 -31.48
N SER A 247 -28.66 7.10 -32.56
CA SER A 247 -28.39 7.66 -33.90
C SER A 247 -29.55 7.49 -34.89
N ALA A 248 -30.75 7.09 -34.44
CA ALA A 248 -31.91 6.81 -35.30
C ALA A 248 -33.13 7.66 -34.95
#